data_AF-A0A7K7WRX5-F1
#
_entry.id   AF-A0A7K7WRX5-F1
#
_cell.length_a   1.000
_cell.length_b   1.000
_cell.length_c   1.000
_cell.angle_alpha   90.00
_cell.angle_beta   90.00
_cell.angle_gamma   90.00
#
_symmetry.space_group_name_H-M   'P 1'
#
loop_
_entity.id
_entity.type
_entity.pdbx_description
1 polymer ?
#
loop_
_entity_poly.entity_id
_entity_poly.type
_entity_poly.pdbx_seq_one_letter_code
_entity_poly.pdbx_strand_id
1 'polypeptide(L)'
;SIMFLVGLSGGIATGKSTVVAMLRELGCAVIDADVIAREVVRPRCKAYQQIVHHFGPEILLESGDINRQALGNIIFSQPQKRQLLNSITHPEIQKEMLKQVLKYFVLGYRYVILDIPLLFETKRLTKFMKYTVLVY
;
A
#
# COMPACT_ATOMS: atom_id res chain seq x y z
N SER A 1 20.53 -15.89 10.20
CA SER A 1 20.48 -14.99 9.02
C SER A 1 19.48 -13.89 9.27
N ILE A 2 19.80 -12.64 8.94
CA ILE A 2 18.86 -11.50 9.07
C ILE A 2 17.79 -11.61 7.98
N MET A 3 16.52 -11.33 8.32
CA MET A 3 15.42 -11.29 7.36
C MET A 3 15.63 -10.17 6.32
N PHE A 4 15.30 -10.41 5.06
CA PHE A 4 15.42 -9.40 4.00
C PHE A 4 14.10 -9.21 3.24
N LEU A 5 13.98 -8.07 2.55
CA LEU A 5 12.80 -7.70 1.79
C LEU A 5 13.03 -7.93 0.29
N VAL A 6 12.01 -8.43 -0.39
CA VAL A 6 11.96 -8.60 -1.84
C VAL A 6 10.86 -7.71 -2.39
N GLY A 7 11.20 -6.78 -3.27
CA GLY A 7 10.21 -5.97 -3.96
C GLY A 7 9.65 -6.71 -5.16
N LEU A 8 8.34 -6.83 -5.29
CA LEU A 8 7.66 -7.35 -6.49
C LEU A 8 6.91 -6.20 -7.15
N SER A 9 7.22 -5.95 -8.43
CA SER A 9 6.61 -4.89 -9.24
C SER A 9 6.24 -5.46 -10.61
N GLY A 10 5.36 -4.79 -11.34
CA GLY A 10 4.96 -5.19 -12.68
C GLY A 10 3.89 -4.24 -13.21
N GLY A 11 3.92 -3.96 -14.51
CA GLY A 11 2.94 -3.11 -15.17
C GLY A 11 1.53 -3.70 -15.15
N ILE A 12 0.56 -2.90 -15.61
CA ILE A 12 -0.83 -3.38 -15.80
C ILE A 12 -0.82 -4.57 -16.77
N ALA A 13 -1.63 -5.60 -16.46
CA ALA A 13 -1.81 -6.80 -17.28
C ALA A 13 -0.57 -7.68 -17.49
N THR A 14 0.46 -7.57 -16.65
CA THR A 14 1.67 -8.40 -16.69
C THR A 14 1.55 -9.77 -15.99
N GLY A 15 0.38 -10.08 -15.41
CA GLY A 15 0.21 -11.34 -14.65
C GLY A 15 0.81 -11.32 -13.24
N LYS A 16 1.19 -10.15 -12.70
CA LYS A 16 1.72 -9.98 -11.34
C LYS A 16 0.82 -10.63 -10.27
N SER A 17 -0.50 -10.54 -10.40
CA SER A 17 -1.45 -11.18 -9.48
C SER A 17 -1.31 -12.70 -9.47
N THR A 18 -1.05 -13.33 -10.62
CA THR A 18 -0.76 -14.77 -10.72
C THR A 18 0.53 -15.12 -10.00
N VAL A 19 1.59 -14.33 -10.19
CA VAL A 19 2.87 -14.52 -9.48
C VAL A 19 2.68 -14.40 -7.97
N VAL A 20 1.93 -13.39 -7.51
CA VAL A 20 1.59 -13.23 -6.09
C VAL A 20 0.81 -14.43 -5.55
N ALA A 21 -0.15 -14.96 -6.30
CA ALA A 21 -0.93 -16.13 -5.88
C ALA A 21 -0.03 -17.36 -5.71
N MET A 22 0.82 -17.66 -6.71
CA MET A 22 1.78 -18.77 -6.64
C MET A 22 2.74 -18.62 -5.44
N LEU A 23 3.25 -17.42 -5.19
CA LEU A 23 4.14 -17.17 -4.04
C LEU A 23 3.43 -17.46 -2.71
N ARG A 24 2.15 -17.09 -2.58
CA ARG A 24 1.36 -17.39 -1.37
C ARG A 24 1.12 -18.89 -1.23
N GLU A 25 0.82 -19.61 -2.31
CA GLU A 25 0.67 -21.07 -2.30
C GLU A 25 1.95 -21.79 -1.88
N LEU A 26 3.11 -21.26 -2.26
CA LEU A 26 4.42 -21.74 -1.84
C LEU A 26 4.79 -21.35 -0.39
N GLY A 27 3.88 -20.71 0.34
CA GLY A 27 4.08 -20.32 1.74
C GLY A 27 4.90 -19.03 1.93
N CYS A 28 5.12 -18.23 0.89
CA CYS A 28 5.81 -16.95 1.04
C CYS A 28 4.92 -15.93 1.75
N ALA A 29 5.53 -15.17 2.66
CA ALA A 29 4.90 -13.97 3.22
C ALA A 29 4.83 -12.87 2.14
N VAL A 30 3.62 -12.50 1.75
CA VAL A 30 3.37 -11.40 0.79
C VAL A 30 2.58 -10.29 1.48
N ILE A 31 3.15 -9.08 1.49
CA ILE A 31 2.53 -7.84 1.94
C ILE A 31 2.10 -7.05 0.71
N ASP A 32 0.80 -6.77 0.62
CA ASP A 32 0.19 -6.07 -0.51
C ASP A 32 -0.05 -4.59 -0.15
N ALA A 33 0.68 -3.70 -0.82
CA ALA A 33 0.61 -2.27 -0.53
C ALA A 33 -0.73 -1.64 -0.95
N ASP A 34 -1.39 -2.17 -1.99
CA ASP A 34 -2.70 -1.68 -2.42
C ASP A 34 -3.77 -2.05 -1.41
N VAL A 35 -3.73 -3.28 -0.89
CA VAL A 35 -4.63 -3.69 0.20
C VAL A 35 -4.45 -2.80 1.42
N ILE A 36 -3.20 -2.57 1.85
CA ILE A 36 -2.91 -1.67 2.99
C ILE A 36 -3.43 -0.26 2.73
N ALA A 37 -3.18 0.31 1.55
CA ALA A 37 -3.66 1.64 1.19
C ALA A 37 -5.19 1.75 1.26
N ARG A 38 -5.92 0.65 1.04
CA ARG A 38 -7.37 0.58 1.21
C ARG A 38 -7.80 0.45 2.68
N GLU A 39 -7.04 -0.28 3.48
CA GLU A 39 -7.38 -0.57 4.88
C GLU A 39 -7.12 0.62 5.80
N VAL A 40 -6.01 1.34 5.61
CA VAL A 40 -5.63 2.45 6.49
C VAL A 40 -6.58 3.65 6.41
N VAL A 41 -7.44 3.69 5.39
CA VAL A 41 -8.47 4.73 5.18
C VAL A 41 -9.88 4.24 5.48
N ARG A 42 -10.06 3.07 6.11
CA ARG A 42 -11.38 2.60 6.56
C ARG A 42 -11.92 3.47 7.71
N PRO A 43 -13.25 3.50 7.90
CA PRO A 43 -13.84 4.18 9.05
C PRO A 43 -13.16 3.78 10.36
N ARG A 44 -13.01 4.75 11.28
CA ARG A 44 -12.29 4.66 12.57
C ARG A 44 -10.77 4.64 12.48
N CYS A 45 -10.17 4.56 11.29
CA CYS A 45 -8.73 4.75 11.15
C CYS A 45 -8.35 6.25 11.26
N LYS A 46 -7.13 6.52 11.71
CA LYS A 46 -6.61 7.88 11.85
C LYS A 46 -6.57 8.64 10.52
N ALA A 47 -6.10 8.00 9.45
CA ALA A 47 -6.07 8.63 8.12
C ALA A 47 -7.49 8.94 7.62
N TYR A 48 -8.47 8.07 7.88
CA TYR A 48 -9.88 8.35 7.55
C TYR A 48 -10.37 9.65 8.20
N GLN A 49 -10.15 9.81 9.51
CA GLN A 49 -10.59 11.01 10.24
C GLN A 49 -9.95 12.29 9.67
N GLN A 50 -8.64 12.24 9.37
CA GLN A 50 -7.93 13.37 8.77
C GLN A 50 -8.41 13.68 7.35
N ILE A 51 -8.66 12.65 6.55
CA ILE A 51 -9.21 12.82 5.19
C ILE A 51 -10.57 13.49 5.24
N VAL A 52 -11.50 12.98 6.06
CA VAL A 52 -12.85 13.59 6.19
C VAL A 52 -12.78 15.02 6.72
N HIS A 53 -11.88 15.30 7.66
CA HIS A 53 -11.68 16.65 8.19
C HIS A 53 -11.24 17.65 7.10
N HIS A 54 -10.33 17.26 6.20
CA HIS A 54 -9.77 18.15 5.18
C HIS A 54 -10.58 18.20 3.87
N PHE A 55 -11.26 17.12 3.53
CA PHE A 55 -11.99 16.96 2.26
C PHE A 55 -13.51 17.06 2.42
N GLY A 56 -13.99 17.21 3.66
CA GLY A 56 -15.40 17.36 3.99
C GLY A 56 -16.22 16.05 3.92
N PRO A 57 -17.47 16.07 4.39
CA PRO A 57 -18.33 14.88 4.37
C PRO A 57 -18.83 14.51 2.97
N GLU A 58 -18.69 15.37 1.96
CA GLU A 58 -19.13 15.13 0.57
C GLU A 58 -18.36 13.99 -0.12
N ILE A 59 -17.19 13.61 0.40
CA ILE A 59 -16.42 12.46 -0.08
C ILE A 59 -16.87 11.15 0.56
N LEU A 60 -17.96 11.12 1.34
CA LEU A 60 -18.47 9.92 1.97
C LEU A 60 -19.65 9.32 1.19
N LEU A 61 -19.72 8.00 1.21
CA LEU A 61 -20.91 7.24 0.83
C LEU A 61 -21.92 7.25 1.99
N GLU A 62 -23.16 6.86 1.71
CA GLU A 62 -24.19 6.66 2.76
C GLU A 62 -23.77 5.64 3.82
N SER A 63 -22.91 4.67 3.46
CA SER A 63 -22.32 3.71 4.40
C SER A 63 -21.33 4.34 5.40
N GLY A 64 -20.89 5.58 5.15
CA GLY A 64 -19.81 6.24 5.87
C GLY A 64 -18.41 5.91 5.33
N ASP A 65 -18.27 5.05 4.33
CA ASP A 65 -16.99 4.81 3.67
C ASP A 65 -16.61 5.97 2.75
N ILE A 66 -15.30 6.14 2.48
CA ILE A 66 -14.82 7.12 1.50
C ILE A 66 -15.27 6.70 0.09
N ASN A 67 -16.00 7.59 -0.57
CA ASN A 67 -16.27 7.54 -2.00
C ASN A 67 -14.98 7.83 -2.78
N ARG A 68 -14.30 6.75 -3.20
CA ARG A 68 -13.03 6.83 -3.95
C ARG A 68 -13.15 7.61 -5.25
N GLN A 69 -14.30 7.55 -5.92
CA GLN A 69 -14.51 8.24 -7.18
C GLN A 69 -14.62 9.76 -6.93
N ALA A 70 -15.40 10.17 -5.94
CA ALA A 70 -15.52 11.57 -5.54
C ALA A 70 -14.17 12.13 -5.08
N LEU A 71 -13.48 11.45 -4.16
CA LEU A 71 -12.15 11.85 -3.69
C LEU A 71 -11.13 11.90 -4.84
N GLY A 72 -11.17 10.89 -5.72
CA GLY A 72 -10.36 10.81 -6.93
C GLY A 72 -10.52 12.05 -7.81
N ASN A 73 -11.75 12.43 -8.15
CA ASN A 73 -12.05 13.60 -8.98
C ASN A 73 -11.45 14.90 -8.39
N ILE A 74 -11.49 15.04 -7.06
CA ILE A 74 -10.92 16.18 -6.35
C ILE A 74 -9.38 16.21 -6.48
N ILE A 75 -8.70 15.08 -6.19
CA ILE A 75 -7.23 15.05 -6.21
C ILE A 75 -6.64 14.98 -7.63
N PHE A 76 -7.43 14.55 -8.62
CA PHE A 76 -7.03 14.60 -10.02
C PHE A 76 -7.01 16.03 -10.55
N SER A 77 -8.01 16.83 -10.21
CA SER A 77 -8.10 18.24 -10.61
C SER A 77 -7.18 19.17 -9.82
N GLN A 78 -6.79 18.80 -8.59
CA GLN A 78 -6.07 19.70 -7.67
C GLN A 78 -4.78 19.05 -7.13
N PRO A 79 -3.59 19.39 -7.70
CA PRO A 79 -2.31 18.82 -7.25
C PRO A 79 -2.01 19.03 -5.77
N GLN A 80 -2.38 20.20 -5.21
CA GLN A 80 -2.20 20.50 -3.79
C GLN A 80 -3.01 19.56 -2.89
N LYS A 81 -4.27 19.25 -3.26
CA LYS A 81 -5.09 18.28 -2.54
C LYS A 81 -4.55 16.86 -2.66
N ARG A 82 -3.97 16.49 -3.80
CA ARG A 82 -3.26 15.21 -3.95
C ARG A 82 -2.07 15.10 -3.00
N GLN A 83 -1.26 16.15 -2.89
CA GLN A 83 -0.14 16.20 -1.94
C GLN A 83 -0.63 16.09 -0.50
N LEU A 84 -1.72 16.79 -0.14
CA LEU A 84 -2.33 16.68 1.18
C LEU A 84 -2.77 15.24 1.48
N LEU A 85 -3.51 14.60 0.57
CA LEU A 85 -3.94 13.20 0.72
C LEU A 85 -2.73 12.27 0.91
N ASN A 86 -1.69 12.44 0.09
CA ASN A 86 -0.46 11.65 0.18
C ASN A 86 0.25 11.86 1.53
N SER A 87 0.28 13.10 2.05
CA SER A 87 0.89 13.41 3.34
C SER A 87 0.18 12.75 4.52
N ILE A 88 -1.15 12.56 4.41
CA ILE A 88 -1.98 11.87 5.40
C ILE A 88 -1.80 10.35 5.30
N THR A 89 -1.83 9.81 4.08
CA THR A 89 -1.90 8.36 3.85
C THR A 89 -0.54 7.67 3.92
N HIS A 90 0.53 8.26 3.39
CA HIS A 90 1.83 7.61 3.31
C HIS A 90 2.42 7.19 4.67
N PRO A 91 2.36 8.00 5.74
CA PRO A 91 2.86 7.58 7.05
C PRO A 91 2.12 6.37 7.62
N GLU A 92 0.79 6.33 7.46
CA GLU A 92 -0.03 5.23 7.98
C GLU A 92 0.16 3.94 7.16
N ILE A 93 0.34 4.05 5.83
CA ILE A 93 0.73 2.91 4.96
C ILE A 93 2.09 2.34 5.40
N GLN A 94 3.10 3.20 5.57
CA GLN A 94 4.44 2.77 5.98
C GLN A 94 4.43 2.09 7.36
N LYS A 95 3.64 2.62 8.30
CA LYS A 95 3.46 2.04 9.62
C LYS A 95 2.85 0.64 9.56
N GLU A 96 1.78 0.45 8.79
CA GLU A 96 1.14 -0.88 8.68
C GLU A 96 2.03 -1.88 7.92
N MET A 97 2.73 -1.44 6.87
CA MET A 97 3.74 -2.27 6.20
C MET A 97 4.83 -2.72 7.18
N LEU A 98 5.40 -1.81 7.97
CA LEU A 98 6.42 -2.13 8.97
C LEU A 98 5.90 -3.12 10.01
N LYS A 99 4.67 -2.93 10.50
CA LYS A 99 4.02 -3.83 11.43
C LYS A 99 3.86 -5.24 10.86
N GLN A 100 3.45 -5.38 9.60
CA GLN A 100 3.35 -6.69 8.95
C GLN A 100 4.74 -7.32 8.73
N VAL A 101 5.75 -6.54 8.35
CA VAL A 101 7.14 -7.01 8.25
C VAL A 101 7.62 -7.56 9.60
N LEU A 102 7.41 -6.82 10.69
CA LEU A 102 7.78 -7.25 12.05
C LEU A 102 7.01 -8.50 12.48
N LYS A 103 5.73 -8.63 12.12
CA LYS A 103 4.95 -9.85 12.37
C LYS A 103 5.63 -11.07 11.72
N TYR A 104 5.98 -10.98 10.43
CA TYR A 104 6.63 -12.10 9.73
C TYR A 104 8.04 -12.38 10.25
N PHE A 105 8.77 -11.34 10.68
CA PHE A 105 10.05 -11.51 11.35
C PHE A 105 9.93 -12.36 12.63
N VAL A 106 8.96 -12.04 13.50
CA VAL A 106 8.71 -12.79 14.74
C VAL A 106 8.26 -14.22 14.46
N LEU A 107 7.54 -14.45 13.36
CA LEU A 107 7.14 -15.78 12.90
C LEU A 107 8.29 -16.60 12.25
N GLY A 108 9.50 -16.05 12.18
CA GLY A 108 10.68 -16.77 11.69
C GLY A 108 10.85 -16.78 10.17
N TYR A 109 10.12 -15.95 9.43
CA TYR A 109 10.29 -15.84 7.98
C TYR A 109 11.67 -15.28 7.64
N ARG A 110 12.35 -15.91 6.68
CA ARG A 110 13.68 -15.47 6.20
C ARG A 110 13.61 -14.30 5.22
N TYR A 111 12.47 -14.13 4.56
CA TYR A 111 12.21 -13.01 3.67
C TYR A 111 10.72 -12.69 3.61
N VAL A 112 10.40 -11.47 3.18
CA VAL A 112 9.03 -11.00 2.93
C VAL A 112 8.98 -10.34 1.57
N ILE A 113 7.92 -10.63 0.82
CA ILE A 113 7.67 -10.06 -0.50
C ILE A 113 6.75 -8.85 -0.31
N LEU A 114 7.19 -7.70 -0.80
CA LEU A 114 6.38 -6.49 -0.85
C LEU A 114 5.83 -6.34 -2.27
N ASP A 115 4.53 -6.58 -2.45
CA ASP A 115 3.85 -6.33 -3.71
C ASP A 115 3.50 -4.84 -3.82
N ILE A 116 4.24 -4.13 -4.67
CA ILE A 116 4.16 -2.66 -4.83
C ILE A 116 4.11 -2.36 -6.34
N PRO A 117 2.92 -2.08 -6.92
CA PRO A 117 2.74 -1.91 -8.37
C PRO A 117 3.65 -0.84 -9.02
N LEU A 118 3.99 0.22 -8.27
CA LEU A 118 4.83 1.34 -8.72
C LEU A 118 6.07 1.52 -7.84
N LEU A 119 6.75 0.40 -7.54
CA LEU A 119 7.90 0.38 -6.64
C LEU A 119 9.00 1.36 -7.06
N PHE A 120 9.25 1.49 -8.37
CA PHE A 120 10.30 2.35 -8.91
C PHE A 120 9.99 3.85 -8.83
N GLU A 121 8.71 4.22 -8.78
CA GLU A 121 8.30 5.61 -8.54
C GLU A 121 8.55 6.00 -7.08
N THR A 122 8.44 5.01 -6.18
CA THR A 122 8.74 5.17 -4.76
C THR A 122 10.23 4.93 -4.50
N LYS A 123 11.10 5.81 -5.02
CA LYS A 123 12.59 5.74 -4.93
C LYS A 123 13.15 5.50 -3.52
N ARG A 124 12.36 5.73 -2.47
CA ARG A 124 12.73 5.51 -1.07
C ARG A 124 12.61 4.04 -0.64
N LEU A 125 11.64 3.30 -1.17
CA LEU A 125 11.38 1.91 -0.75
C LEU A 125 12.37 0.92 -1.38
N THR A 126 12.79 1.16 -2.61
CA THR A 126 13.77 0.32 -3.32
C THR A 126 15.08 0.17 -2.55
N LYS A 127 15.50 1.19 -1.78
CA LYS A 127 16.72 1.16 -0.95
C LYS A 127 16.68 0.12 0.18
N PHE A 128 15.50 -0.34 0.58
CA PHE A 128 15.33 -1.35 1.62
C PHE A 128 15.21 -2.77 1.04
N MET A 129 15.08 -2.90 -0.28
CA MET A 129 14.91 -4.19 -0.94
C MET A 129 16.29 -4.81 -1.18
N LYS A 130 16.46 -6.07 -0.78
CA LYS A 130 17.66 -6.83 -1.14
C LYS A 130 17.59 -7.27 -2.61
N TYR A 131 16.40 -7.64 -3.05
CA TYR A 131 16.12 -8.03 -4.44
C TYR A 131 14.86 -7.34 -4.92
N THR A 132 14.82 -7.04 -6.20
CA THR A 132 13.62 -6.54 -6.88
C THR A 132 13.30 -7.49 -8.04
N VAL A 133 12.07 -7.96 -8.09
CA VAL A 133 11.53 -8.82 -9.15
C VAL A 133 10.53 -7.99 -9.96
N LEU A 134 10.74 -7.93 -11.27
CA LEU A 134 9.84 -7.29 -12.21
C LEU A 134 9.11 -8.36 -13.03
N VAL A 135 7.78 -8.32 -13.01
CA VAL A 135 6.93 -9.17 -13.86
C VAL A 135 6.60 -8.38 -15.14
N TYR A 136 6.87 -8.98 -16.29
CA TYR A 136 6.64 -8.43 -17.63
C TYR A 136 6.16 -9.50 -18.60
#